data_AF-A0A9W9LQV5-F1
#
_entry.id   AF-A0A9W9LQV5-F1
#
_cell.length_a   1.000
_cell.length_b   1.000
_cell.length_c   1.000
_cell.angle_alpha   90.00
_cell.angle_beta   90.00
_cell.angle_gamma   90.00
#
_symmetry.space_group_name_H-M   'P 1'
#
loop_
_entity.id
_entity.type
_entity.pdbx_description
1 polymer ?
#
loop_
_entity_poly.entity_id
_entity_poly.type
_entity_poly.pdbx_seq_one_letter_code
_entity_poly.pdbx_strand_id
1 'polypeptide(L)'
;MDASSQPPAPSTAQPSTPPRLRLDFQWRKWRTYISNENEKDKPRYTLHYKLLAPQLRFRNNVNNEIIGNGILHFFSIDADWDLYGRQDIMVAQKRWKCIYSFRSMALSTDGQPVTLNWVSESGFKTWDFVCVDPNQMPLARFTANTFGLKHLATIEFTGPVANSQLFQEEIMVTGVTLAYCAAVRFSSLSGVVNSLASDPGHDKKYPPASLPPPQPQGPDYGQYEAYGQSAAPVAPAGASSSVDASAEPRAAPAKGQTTADGELRERHTSEAHA
;
A
#
# COMPACT_ATOMS: atom_id res chain seq x y z
N MET A 1 29.64 -5.62 -60.92
CA MET A 1 28.63 -4.77 -60.25
C MET A 1 28.15 -5.56 -59.05
N ASP A 2 28.91 -5.48 -57.96
CA ASP A 2 28.66 -6.27 -56.75
C ASP A 2 27.64 -5.54 -55.87
N ALA A 3 26.42 -6.09 -55.83
CA ALA A 3 25.36 -5.63 -54.94
C ALA A 3 25.66 -6.13 -53.52
N SER A 4 26.27 -5.28 -52.71
CA SER A 4 26.48 -5.51 -51.27
C SER A 4 25.12 -5.65 -50.57
N SER A 5 24.86 -6.83 -50.03
CA SER A 5 23.69 -7.11 -49.19
C SER A 5 23.99 -6.66 -47.77
N GLN A 6 23.38 -5.55 -47.35
CA GLN A 6 23.42 -5.06 -45.98
C GLN A 6 22.43 -5.87 -45.12
N PRO A 7 22.83 -6.46 -43.97
CA PRO A 7 21.91 -7.16 -43.09
C PRO A 7 20.94 -6.16 -42.40
N PRO A 8 19.68 -6.56 -42.16
CA PRO A 8 18.71 -5.70 -41.49
C PRO A 8 19.13 -5.42 -40.04
N ALA A 9 19.01 -4.15 -39.64
CA ALA A 9 19.29 -3.70 -38.28
C ALA A 9 18.35 -4.40 -37.26
N PRO A 10 18.83 -4.69 -36.04
CA PRO A 10 17.99 -5.26 -34.99
C PRO A 10 16.90 -4.26 -34.62
N SER A 11 15.63 -4.68 -34.71
CA SER A 11 14.51 -3.92 -34.18
C SER A 11 14.69 -3.74 -32.67
N THR A 12 14.94 -2.51 -32.25
CA THR A 12 14.96 -2.11 -30.85
C THR A 12 13.58 -2.37 -30.28
N ALA A 13 13.43 -3.43 -29.47
CA ALA A 13 12.22 -3.68 -28.70
C ALA A 13 11.92 -2.43 -27.86
N GLN A 14 10.77 -1.80 -28.09
CA GLN A 14 10.34 -0.65 -27.31
C GLN A 14 10.26 -1.05 -25.84
N PRO A 15 10.78 -0.23 -24.89
CA PRO A 15 10.53 -0.47 -23.48
C PRO A 15 9.02 -0.42 -23.25
N SER A 16 8.44 -1.57 -22.90
CA SER A 16 7.02 -1.68 -22.58
C SER A 16 6.73 -0.79 -21.38
N THR A 17 6.00 0.31 -21.60
CA THR A 17 5.53 1.18 -20.52
C THR A 17 4.85 0.32 -19.45
N PRO A 18 5.19 0.49 -18.16
CA PRO A 18 4.59 -0.30 -17.10
C PRO A 18 3.06 -0.19 -17.15
N PRO A 19 2.32 -1.29 -16.89
CA PRO A 19 0.87 -1.25 -16.91
C PRO A 19 0.36 -0.29 -15.84
N ARG A 20 -0.71 0.44 -16.17
CA ARG A 20 -1.31 1.46 -15.31
C ARG A 20 -2.82 1.40 -15.37
N LEU A 21 -3.44 1.47 -14.20
CA LEU A 21 -4.89 1.58 -14.05
C LEU A 21 -5.25 3.02 -13.66
N ARG A 22 -6.29 3.53 -14.28
CA ARG A 22 -6.82 4.88 -14.08
C ARG A 22 -8.19 4.78 -13.42
N LEU A 23 -8.39 5.56 -12.37
CA LEU A 23 -9.65 5.64 -11.63
C LEU A 23 -10.32 6.98 -11.92
N ASP A 24 -11.43 6.93 -12.65
CA ASP A 24 -12.22 8.10 -13.01
C ASP A 24 -13.60 8.06 -12.31
N PHE A 25 -13.90 9.10 -11.55
CA PHE A 25 -15.15 9.21 -10.80
C PHE A 25 -16.26 9.82 -11.64
N GLN A 26 -17.42 9.18 -11.57
CA GLN A 26 -18.66 9.70 -12.10
C GLN A 26 -19.60 10.10 -10.96
N TRP A 27 -19.53 11.38 -10.61
CA TRP A 27 -20.36 12.01 -9.57
C TRP A 27 -21.86 11.70 -9.73
N ARG A 28 -22.39 11.74 -10.97
CA ARG A 28 -23.83 11.51 -11.24
C ARG A 28 -24.33 10.12 -10.81
N LYS A 29 -23.46 9.11 -10.82
CA LYS A 29 -23.83 7.72 -10.51
C LYS A 29 -23.20 7.21 -9.22
N TRP A 30 -22.39 8.04 -8.53
CA TRP A 30 -21.59 7.62 -7.37
C TRP A 30 -20.82 6.33 -7.64
N ARG A 31 -20.11 6.29 -8.77
CA ARG A 31 -19.32 5.13 -9.22
C ARG A 31 -17.98 5.62 -9.74
N THR A 32 -16.96 4.78 -9.57
CA THR A 32 -15.66 4.99 -10.17
C THR A 32 -15.43 3.93 -11.23
N TYR A 33 -15.04 4.36 -12.43
CA TYR A 33 -14.63 3.48 -13.50
C TYR A 33 -13.13 3.28 -13.42
N ILE A 34 -12.71 2.03 -13.60
CA ILE A 34 -11.30 1.64 -13.58
C ILE A 34 -10.97 1.10 -14.96
N SER A 35 -10.08 1.79 -15.66
CA SER A 35 -9.65 1.44 -17.02
C SER A 35 -8.13 1.31 -17.09
N ASN A 36 -7.61 0.63 -18.10
CA ASN A 36 -6.21 0.78 -18.45
C ASN A 36 -5.96 2.23 -18.88
N GLU A 37 -4.79 2.79 -18.58
CA GLU A 37 -4.48 4.18 -18.93
C GLU A 37 -4.52 4.42 -20.45
N ASN A 38 -4.17 3.39 -21.24
CA ASN A 38 -4.19 3.42 -22.70
C ASN A 38 -5.59 3.22 -23.31
N GLU A 39 -6.57 2.75 -22.53
CA GLU A 39 -7.90 2.34 -23.02
C GLU A 39 -9.02 2.98 -22.18
N LYS A 40 -9.03 4.31 -22.09
CA LYS A 40 -9.92 5.08 -21.20
C LYS A 40 -11.41 4.86 -21.47
N ASP A 41 -11.77 4.63 -22.73
CA ASP A 41 -13.18 4.46 -23.14
C ASP A 41 -13.72 3.05 -22.84
N LYS A 42 -12.86 2.13 -22.38
CA LYS A 42 -13.22 0.74 -22.08
C LYS A 42 -12.91 0.41 -20.61
N PRO A 43 -13.80 0.81 -19.68
CA PRO A 43 -13.58 0.53 -18.28
C PRO A 43 -13.67 -0.98 -18.01
N ARG A 44 -12.61 -1.54 -17.44
CA ARG A 44 -12.50 -2.97 -17.12
C ARG A 44 -13.25 -3.31 -15.84
N TYR A 45 -13.21 -2.40 -14.87
CA TYR A 45 -13.93 -2.58 -13.61
C TYR A 45 -14.78 -1.35 -13.26
N THR A 46 -15.76 -1.59 -12.41
CA THR A 46 -16.56 -0.54 -11.78
C THR A 46 -16.56 -0.72 -10.28
N LEU A 47 -16.19 0.35 -9.60
CA LEU A 47 -16.27 0.47 -8.15
C LEU A 47 -17.58 1.16 -7.77
N HIS A 48 -18.35 0.46 -6.95
CA HIS A 48 -19.57 0.97 -6.36
C HIS A 48 -19.32 1.36 -4.90
N TYR A 49 -19.66 2.61 -4.58
CA TYR A 49 -19.68 3.08 -3.20
C TYR A 49 -21.08 2.87 -2.62
N LYS A 50 -21.15 2.39 -1.39
CA LYS A 50 -22.39 2.50 -0.60
C LYS A 50 -22.29 3.78 0.22
N LEU A 51 -23.17 4.75 -0.02
CA LEU A 51 -23.10 6.03 0.68
C LEU A 51 -23.35 5.90 2.20
N LEU A 52 -24.16 4.91 2.59
CA LEU A 52 -24.58 4.67 3.98
C LEU A 52 -23.84 3.52 4.66
N ALA A 53 -22.97 2.79 3.93
CA ALA A 53 -22.20 1.69 4.48
C ALA A 53 -20.74 1.85 4.05
N PRO A 54 -19.77 1.70 4.95
CA PRO A 54 -18.35 1.89 4.65
C PRO A 54 -17.81 0.68 3.84
N GLN A 55 -18.40 0.45 2.66
CA GLN A 55 -18.19 -0.72 1.83
C GLN A 55 -17.97 -0.30 0.37
N LEU A 56 -16.96 -0.91 -0.22
CA LEU A 56 -16.56 -0.81 -1.60
C LEU A 56 -16.88 -2.14 -2.30
N ARG A 57 -17.48 -2.10 -3.49
CA ARG A 57 -17.69 -3.30 -4.31
C ARG A 57 -17.06 -3.15 -5.68
N PHE A 58 -16.20 -4.09 -6.03
CA PHE A 58 -15.49 -4.13 -7.31
C PHE A 58 -16.19 -5.14 -8.22
N ARG A 59 -16.68 -4.64 -9.36
CA ARG A 59 -17.32 -5.45 -10.40
C ARG A 59 -16.47 -5.44 -11.65
N ASN A 60 -16.31 -6.60 -12.28
CA ASN A 60 -15.73 -6.73 -13.61
C ASN A 60 -16.81 -6.43 -14.66
N ASN A 61 -16.52 -5.53 -15.61
CA ASN A 61 -17.50 -5.08 -16.61
C ASN A 61 -17.64 -6.02 -17.79
N VAL A 62 -16.73 -6.98 -17.97
CA VAL A 62 -16.78 -7.97 -19.05
C VAL A 62 -17.82 -9.05 -18.73
N ASN A 63 -17.75 -9.62 -17.52
CA ASN A 63 -18.61 -10.72 -17.08
C ASN A 63 -19.66 -10.31 -16.04
N ASN A 64 -19.67 -9.05 -15.60
CA ASN A 64 -20.55 -8.51 -14.55
C ASN A 64 -20.42 -9.15 -13.16
N GLU A 65 -19.36 -9.93 -12.93
CA GLU A 65 -19.13 -10.59 -11.65
C GLU A 65 -18.52 -9.63 -10.62
N ILE A 66 -18.82 -9.88 -9.34
CA ILE A 66 -18.17 -9.19 -8.23
C ILE A 66 -16.84 -9.90 -7.99
N ILE A 67 -15.74 -9.19 -8.27
CA ILE A 67 -14.40 -9.75 -8.11
C ILE A 67 -13.85 -9.52 -6.70
N GLY A 68 -14.36 -8.52 -5.98
CA GLY A 68 -13.89 -8.22 -4.64
C GLY A 68 -14.72 -7.17 -3.92
N ASN A 69 -14.54 -7.07 -2.62
CA ASN A 69 -15.08 -6.00 -1.80
C ASN A 69 -14.01 -5.46 -0.84
N GLY A 70 -14.18 -4.20 -0.44
CA GLY A 70 -13.44 -3.58 0.66
C GLY A 70 -14.43 -3.18 1.74
N ILE A 71 -14.17 -3.56 2.99
CA ILE A 71 -15.04 -3.29 4.13
C ILE A 71 -14.24 -2.52 5.16
N LEU A 72 -14.67 -1.31 5.42
CA LEU A 72 -14.08 -0.43 6.40
C LEU A 72 -14.92 -0.48 7.67
N HIS A 73 -14.28 -0.28 8.80
CA HIS A 73 -14.94 -0.26 10.11
C HIS A 73 -14.91 1.14 10.69
N PHE A 74 -16.02 1.60 11.26
CA PHE A 74 -16.06 2.93 11.89
C PHE A 74 -15.17 3.03 13.13
N PHE A 75 -14.94 1.92 13.83
CA PHE A 75 -14.20 1.86 15.09
C PHE A 75 -12.89 1.08 15.03
N SER A 76 -12.56 0.47 13.89
CA SER A 76 -11.28 -0.19 13.68
C SER A 76 -10.42 0.59 12.71
N ILE A 77 -9.12 0.54 12.95
CA ILE A 77 -8.13 1.08 12.03
C ILE A 77 -7.76 0.08 10.94
N ASP A 78 -8.17 -1.18 11.11
CA ASP A 78 -7.97 -2.23 10.12
C ASP A 78 -9.14 -2.22 9.12
N ALA A 79 -8.92 -2.77 7.93
CA ALA A 79 -9.96 -2.91 6.90
C ALA A 79 -9.99 -4.35 6.40
N ASP A 80 -11.18 -4.90 6.22
CA ASP A 80 -11.33 -6.21 5.60
C ASP A 80 -11.41 -6.04 4.09
N TRP A 81 -10.99 -7.07 3.36
CA TRP A 81 -11.12 -7.13 1.93
C TRP A 81 -11.38 -8.55 1.48
N ASP A 82 -11.99 -8.67 0.31
CA ASP A 82 -12.13 -9.95 -0.35
C ASP A 82 -11.79 -9.84 -1.83
N LEU A 83 -11.24 -10.93 -2.35
CA LEU A 83 -10.94 -11.10 -3.77
C LEU A 83 -11.28 -12.53 -4.17
N TYR A 84 -12.18 -12.69 -5.14
CA TYR A 84 -12.70 -13.98 -5.61
C TYR A 84 -13.13 -14.92 -4.47
N GLY A 85 -13.79 -14.37 -3.45
CA GLY A 85 -14.29 -15.13 -2.30
C GLY A 85 -13.23 -15.44 -1.23
N ARG A 86 -11.94 -15.16 -1.46
CA ARG A 86 -10.92 -15.20 -0.41
C ARG A 86 -11.01 -13.92 0.40
N GLN A 87 -11.41 -14.06 1.66
CA GLN A 87 -11.49 -12.95 2.62
C GLN A 87 -10.20 -12.84 3.42
N ASP A 88 -9.73 -11.62 3.62
CA ASP A 88 -8.59 -11.33 4.49
C ASP A 88 -8.71 -9.93 5.09
N ILE A 89 -7.76 -9.59 5.96
CA ILE A 89 -7.68 -8.31 6.63
C ILE A 89 -6.40 -7.57 6.22
N MET A 90 -6.54 -6.26 6.10
CA MET A 90 -5.43 -5.33 5.95
C MET A 90 -5.21 -4.63 7.29
N VAL A 91 -4.06 -4.92 7.90
CA VAL A 91 -3.76 -4.59 9.29
C VAL A 91 -2.92 -3.33 9.36
N ALA A 92 -3.37 -2.34 10.13
CA ALA A 92 -2.60 -1.13 10.38
C ALA A 92 -1.41 -1.43 11.29
N GLN A 93 -0.20 -1.13 10.82
CA GLN A 93 1.05 -1.40 11.54
C GLN A 93 1.38 -0.30 12.55
N LYS A 94 0.97 0.94 12.26
CA LYS A 94 1.23 2.11 13.12
C LYS A 94 -0.02 2.98 13.19
N ARG A 95 -0.28 3.58 14.36
CA ARG A 95 -1.42 4.49 14.55
C ARG A 95 -1.24 5.84 13.83
N TRP A 96 -0.02 6.36 13.82
CA TRP A 96 0.31 7.70 13.30
C TRP A 96 0.95 7.71 11.92
N LYS A 97 1.37 6.55 11.42
CA LYS A 97 1.85 6.39 10.05
C LYS A 97 0.87 5.48 9.34
N CYS A 98 0.43 5.88 8.16
CA CYS A 98 -0.43 5.05 7.33
C CYS A 98 0.43 3.96 6.67
N ILE A 99 0.71 2.91 7.44
CA ILE A 99 1.42 1.71 7.02
C ILE A 99 0.49 0.53 7.29
N TYR A 100 0.17 -0.23 6.25
CA TYR A 100 -0.77 -1.33 6.32
C TYR A 100 -0.19 -2.58 5.69
N SER A 101 -0.36 -3.71 6.34
CA SER A 101 0.12 -5.01 5.84
C SER A 101 -1.05 -5.87 5.41
N PHE A 102 -0.90 -6.56 4.29
CA PHE A 102 -1.86 -7.55 3.81
C PHE A 102 -1.13 -8.75 3.22
N ARG A 103 -1.84 -9.87 3.11
CA ARG A 103 -1.30 -11.12 2.58
C ARG A 103 -1.67 -11.26 1.10
N SER A 104 -0.66 -11.35 0.26
CA SER A 104 -0.78 -11.56 -1.18
C SER A 104 -0.63 -13.05 -1.52
N MET A 105 -1.55 -13.59 -2.30
CA MET A 105 -1.35 -14.92 -2.91
C MET A 105 -0.82 -14.81 -4.34
N ALA A 106 -0.92 -13.63 -4.96
CA ALA A 106 -0.44 -13.40 -6.32
C ALA A 106 1.09 -13.53 -6.46
N LEU A 107 1.83 -13.45 -5.34
CA LEU A 107 3.28 -13.62 -5.26
C LEU A 107 3.71 -14.97 -4.64
N SER A 108 2.76 -15.85 -4.33
CA SER A 108 3.01 -17.07 -3.55
C SER A 108 3.66 -18.18 -4.39
N THR A 109 4.95 -18.46 -4.23
CA THR A 109 5.61 -19.53 -5.01
C THR A 109 5.34 -20.93 -4.47
N ASP A 110 5.05 -21.05 -3.18
CA ASP A 110 4.93 -22.30 -2.42
C ASP A 110 3.51 -22.55 -1.87
N GLY A 111 2.55 -21.73 -2.29
CA GLY A 111 1.19 -21.73 -1.74
C GLY A 111 1.06 -21.03 -0.39
N GLN A 112 2.15 -20.45 0.16
CA GLN A 112 2.08 -19.57 1.31
C GLN A 112 1.95 -18.10 0.90
N PRO A 113 1.05 -17.33 1.52
CA PRO A 113 0.88 -15.94 1.20
C PRO A 113 2.13 -15.13 1.55
N VAL A 114 2.50 -14.19 0.67
CA VAL A 114 3.58 -13.23 0.90
C VAL A 114 2.99 -11.98 1.55
N THR A 115 3.58 -11.51 2.64
CA THR A 115 3.12 -10.27 3.29
C THR A 115 3.66 -9.05 2.54
N LEU A 116 2.75 -8.19 2.08
CA LEU A 116 3.04 -6.93 1.42
C LEU A 116 2.65 -5.76 2.31
N ASN A 117 3.31 -4.62 2.10
CA ASN A 117 3.06 -3.40 2.88
C ASN A 117 2.68 -2.25 1.96
N TRP A 118 1.56 -1.60 2.25
CA TRP A 118 1.27 -0.27 1.75
C TRP A 118 1.87 0.77 2.69
N VAL A 119 2.68 1.67 2.15
CA VAL A 119 3.31 2.77 2.86
C VAL A 119 2.82 4.07 2.26
N SER A 120 2.21 4.93 3.08
CA SER A 120 1.78 6.24 2.59
C SER A 120 2.94 7.22 2.49
N GLU A 121 2.99 7.90 1.36
CA GLU A 121 3.82 9.08 1.09
C GLU A 121 2.87 10.25 0.82
N SER A 122 2.79 11.18 1.76
CA SER A 122 1.93 12.37 1.60
C SER A 122 2.70 13.48 0.89
N GLY A 123 2.23 13.90 -0.28
CA GLY A 123 2.67 15.12 -0.97
C GLY A 123 1.71 16.29 -0.71
N PHE A 124 2.10 17.50 -1.13
CA PHE A 124 1.25 18.70 -1.01
C PHE A 124 0.00 18.66 -1.90
N LYS A 125 0.03 17.94 -3.02
CA LYS A 125 -1.05 17.90 -4.03
C LYS A 125 -1.68 16.53 -4.23
N THR A 126 -0.93 15.48 -3.93
CA THR A 126 -1.33 14.09 -4.12
C THR A 126 -1.16 13.34 -2.83
N TRP A 127 -1.96 12.29 -2.70
CA TRP A 127 -1.81 11.35 -1.61
C TRP A 127 -1.40 10.00 -2.17
N ASP A 128 -0.15 9.63 -1.90
CA ASP A 128 0.46 8.50 -2.53
C ASP A 128 0.59 7.35 -1.52
N PHE A 129 0.45 6.14 -2.03
CA PHE A 129 0.68 4.91 -1.29
C PHE A 129 1.53 4.01 -2.17
N VAL A 130 2.62 3.50 -1.63
CA VAL A 130 3.53 2.59 -2.31
C VAL A 130 3.36 1.20 -1.70
N CYS A 131 3.03 0.22 -2.52
CA CYS A 131 3.02 -1.18 -2.14
C CYS A 131 4.44 -1.73 -2.31
N VAL A 132 5.01 -2.26 -1.23
CA VAL A 132 6.35 -2.83 -1.20
C VAL A 132 6.33 -4.29 -0.76
N ASP A 133 7.29 -5.05 -1.28
CA ASP A 133 7.56 -6.42 -0.88
C ASP A 133 8.30 -6.51 0.47
N PRO A 134 8.58 -7.73 0.99
CA PRO A 134 9.39 -7.89 2.20
C PRO A 134 10.79 -7.26 2.12
N ASN A 135 11.37 -7.17 0.92
CA ASN A 135 12.68 -6.57 0.65
C ASN A 135 12.62 -5.04 0.44
N GLN A 136 11.45 -4.41 0.69
CA GLN A 136 11.20 -2.98 0.46
C GLN A 136 11.30 -2.56 -1.02
N MET A 137 11.16 -3.49 -1.95
CA MET A 137 11.09 -3.20 -3.38
C MET A 137 9.67 -2.78 -3.76
N PRO A 138 9.50 -1.67 -4.50
CA PRO A 138 8.18 -1.20 -4.91
C PRO A 138 7.58 -2.12 -5.97
N LEU A 139 6.34 -2.57 -5.72
CA LEU A 139 5.57 -3.41 -6.63
C LEU A 139 4.38 -2.66 -7.26
N ALA A 140 3.86 -1.65 -6.57
CA ALA A 140 2.84 -0.77 -7.11
C ALA A 140 2.84 0.59 -6.42
N ARG A 141 2.32 1.62 -7.10
CA ARG A 141 2.08 2.95 -6.54
C ARG A 141 0.65 3.37 -6.84
N PHE A 142 -0.09 3.68 -5.78
CA PHE A 142 -1.38 4.35 -5.86
C PHE A 142 -1.17 5.84 -5.64
N THR A 143 -1.58 6.68 -6.58
CA THR A 143 -1.47 8.14 -6.50
C THR A 143 -2.86 8.73 -6.57
N ALA A 144 -3.39 9.23 -5.45
CA ALA A 144 -4.66 9.94 -5.42
C ALA A 144 -4.48 11.44 -5.68
N ASN A 145 -5.34 11.99 -6.55
CA ASN A 145 -5.46 13.42 -6.74
C ASN A 145 -6.49 13.99 -5.75
N THR A 146 -6.01 14.58 -4.65
CA THR A 146 -6.84 15.12 -3.57
C THR A 146 -7.83 16.21 -4.04
N PHE A 147 -7.53 16.88 -5.16
CA PHE A 147 -8.36 17.94 -5.73
C PHE A 147 -9.08 17.54 -7.03
N GLY A 148 -8.94 16.29 -7.46
CA GLY A 148 -9.48 15.80 -8.74
C GLY A 148 -10.97 15.43 -8.63
N LEU A 149 -11.86 16.21 -9.25
CA LEU A 149 -13.29 15.88 -9.29
C LEU A 149 -13.64 14.74 -10.27
N LYS A 150 -12.88 14.59 -11.36
CA LYS A 150 -13.12 13.59 -12.41
C LYS A 150 -12.13 12.43 -12.36
N HIS A 151 -10.87 12.73 -12.09
CA HIS A 151 -9.80 11.74 -12.02
C HIS A 151 -9.36 11.61 -10.58
N LEU A 152 -9.69 10.49 -9.96
CA LEU A 152 -9.43 10.28 -8.54
C LEU A 152 -8.02 9.79 -8.29
N ALA A 153 -7.57 8.80 -9.07
CA ALA A 153 -6.30 8.16 -8.81
C ALA A 153 -5.74 7.42 -10.02
N THR A 154 -4.45 7.12 -9.94
CA THR A 154 -3.75 6.20 -10.85
C THR A 154 -3.04 5.13 -10.02
N ILE A 155 -3.07 3.89 -10.50
CA ILE A 155 -2.28 2.78 -9.96
C ILE A 155 -1.23 2.41 -11.00
N GLU A 156 0.03 2.55 -10.65
CA GLU A 156 1.16 2.14 -11.47
C GLU A 156 1.73 0.83 -10.93
N PHE A 157 1.98 -0.13 -11.80
CA PHE A 157 2.51 -1.44 -11.43
C PHE A 157 3.98 -1.56 -11.83
N THR A 158 4.79 -2.15 -10.96
CA THR A 158 6.23 -2.31 -11.16
C THR A 158 6.68 -3.74 -10.87
N GLY A 159 7.82 -4.12 -11.45
CA GLY A 159 8.38 -5.46 -11.30
C GLY A 159 7.79 -6.49 -12.26
N PRO A 160 8.33 -7.73 -12.24
CA PRO A 160 7.98 -8.78 -13.19
C PRO A 160 6.51 -9.25 -13.09
N VAL A 161 5.86 -9.08 -11.94
CA VAL A 161 4.44 -9.44 -11.76
C VAL A 161 3.47 -8.34 -12.18
N ALA A 162 3.97 -7.19 -12.66
CA ALA A 162 3.13 -6.04 -13.01
C ALA A 162 2.04 -6.35 -14.03
N ASN A 163 2.28 -7.32 -14.92
CA ASN A 163 1.32 -7.74 -15.96
C ASN A 163 0.36 -8.86 -15.51
N SER A 164 0.53 -9.41 -14.31
CA SER A 164 -0.36 -10.45 -13.79
C SER A 164 -1.72 -9.85 -13.44
N GLN A 165 -2.80 -10.36 -14.03
CA GLN A 165 -4.16 -9.89 -13.75
C GLN A 165 -4.52 -10.07 -12.28
N LEU A 166 -4.21 -11.24 -11.71
CA LEU A 166 -4.52 -11.53 -10.31
C LEU A 166 -3.81 -10.54 -9.37
N PHE A 167 -2.54 -10.25 -9.64
CA PHE A 167 -1.78 -9.26 -8.89
C PHE A 167 -2.39 -7.85 -9.05
N GLN A 168 -2.73 -7.46 -10.29
CA GLN A 168 -3.34 -6.17 -10.57
C GLN A 168 -4.66 -5.98 -9.82
N GLU A 169 -5.52 -7.00 -9.81
CA GLU A 169 -6.81 -6.98 -9.12
C GLU A 169 -6.64 -6.96 -7.60
N GLU A 170 -5.71 -7.73 -7.05
CA GLU A 170 -5.42 -7.73 -5.61
C GLU A 170 -4.91 -6.36 -5.13
N ILE A 171 -3.96 -5.77 -5.85
CA ILE A 171 -3.44 -4.43 -5.59
C ILE A 171 -4.51 -3.35 -5.78
N MET A 172 -5.37 -3.48 -6.80
CA MET A 172 -6.48 -2.57 -7.02
C MET A 172 -7.46 -2.61 -5.85
N VAL A 173 -7.90 -3.79 -5.42
CA VAL A 173 -8.85 -3.93 -4.30
C VAL A 173 -8.24 -3.39 -3.02
N THR A 174 -7.03 -3.82 -2.67
CA THR A 174 -6.38 -3.43 -1.41
C THR A 174 -5.98 -1.95 -1.40
N GLY A 175 -5.38 -1.44 -2.48
CA GLY A 175 -4.93 -0.04 -2.58
C GLY A 175 -6.08 0.96 -2.55
N VAL A 176 -7.17 0.67 -3.26
CA VAL A 176 -8.37 1.54 -3.23
C VAL A 176 -9.07 1.47 -1.88
N THR A 177 -9.18 0.28 -1.29
CA THR A 177 -9.73 0.09 0.05
C THR A 177 -8.94 0.87 1.08
N LEU A 178 -7.61 0.82 0.99
CA LEU A 178 -6.72 1.60 1.86
C LEU A 178 -6.93 3.10 1.69
N ALA A 179 -6.92 3.60 0.45
CA ALA A 179 -7.10 5.02 0.19
C ALA A 179 -8.44 5.53 0.73
N TYR A 180 -9.51 4.75 0.57
CA TYR A 180 -10.81 5.06 1.14
C TYR A 180 -10.81 5.01 2.67
N CYS A 181 -10.18 3.98 3.27
CA CYS A 181 -10.03 3.83 4.71
C CYS A 181 -9.30 5.02 5.32
N ALA A 182 -8.21 5.41 4.69
CA ALA A 182 -7.44 6.56 5.10
C ALA A 182 -8.29 7.84 4.94
N ALA A 183 -8.96 8.07 3.81
CA ALA A 183 -9.80 9.26 3.63
C ALA A 183 -10.90 9.41 4.70
N VAL A 184 -11.55 8.30 5.09
CA VAL A 184 -12.54 8.28 6.19
C VAL A 184 -11.87 8.58 7.54
N ARG A 185 -10.69 8.00 7.80
CA ARG A 185 -9.91 8.23 9.01
C ARG A 185 -9.50 9.70 9.19
N PHE A 186 -9.09 10.38 8.13
CA PHE A 186 -8.63 11.77 8.22
C PHE A 186 -9.75 12.82 8.11
N SER A 187 -10.95 12.45 7.63
CA SER A 187 -12.10 13.36 7.57
C SER A 187 -12.91 13.44 8.88
N SER A 188 -12.73 12.50 9.81
CA SER A 188 -13.42 12.49 11.10
C SER A 188 -12.48 12.91 12.24
N LEU A 189 -12.59 14.16 12.71
CA LEU A 189 -11.87 14.61 13.93
C LEU A 189 -12.25 13.79 15.19
N SER A 190 -13.39 13.11 15.19
CA SER A 190 -13.81 12.16 16.22
C SER A 190 -13.13 10.77 16.13
N GLY A 191 -12.48 10.43 15.01
CA GLY A 191 -11.70 9.19 14.85
C GLY A 191 -10.33 9.21 15.54
N VAL A 192 -9.79 10.42 15.81
CA VAL A 192 -8.49 10.60 16.47
C VAL A 192 -8.53 10.17 17.93
N VAL A 193 -9.64 10.45 18.65
CA VAL A 193 -9.82 10.07 20.06
C VAL A 193 -10.03 8.55 20.22
N ASN A 194 -10.70 7.89 19.28
CA ASN A 194 -10.97 6.45 19.35
C ASN A 194 -9.82 5.58 18.83
N SER A 195 -8.97 6.09 17.93
CA SER A 195 -7.77 5.36 17.47
C SER A 195 -6.71 5.17 18.56
N LEU A 196 -6.84 5.86 19.69
CA LEU A 196 -6.02 5.66 20.89
C LEU A 196 -6.32 4.33 21.61
N ALA A 197 -7.52 3.75 21.43
CA ALA A 197 -7.94 2.50 22.09
C ALA A 197 -7.75 1.24 21.22
N SER A 198 -7.51 1.38 19.91
CA SER A 198 -7.31 0.23 19.00
C SER A 198 -5.84 -0.18 18.99
N ASP A 199 -5.50 -1.40 19.41
CA ASP A 199 -4.11 -1.89 19.37
C ASP A 199 -3.64 -2.18 17.93
N PRO A 200 -2.58 -1.51 17.44
CA PRO A 200 -1.86 -1.95 16.26
C PRO A 200 -1.16 -3.26 16.64
N GLY A 201 -1.35 -4.31 15.86
CA GLY A 201 -0.91 -5.64 16.26
C GLY A 201 -0.40 -6.44 15.08
N HIS A 202 0.86 -6.85 15.17
CA HIS A 202 1.47 -7.85 14.31
C HIS A 202 0.87 -9.25 14.58
N ASP A 203 0.58 -9.95 13.50
CA ASP A 203 0.30 -11.40 13.37
C ASP A 203 -0.99 -11.98 13.98
N LYS A 204 -1.50 -11.46 15.10
CA LYS A 204 -2.66 -12.05 15.81
C LYS A 204 -4.02 -11.82 15.15
N LYS A 205 -4.09 -10.97 14.12
CA LYS A 205 -5.36 -10.53 13.52
C LYS A 205 -5.72 -11.26 12.23
N TYR A 206 -4.79 -12.01 11.65
CA TYR A 206 -5.05 -12.70 10.41
C TYR A 206 -5.99 -13.89 10.66
N PRO A 207 -7.09 -14.01 9.90
CA PRO A 207 -7.81 -15.27 9.86
C PRO A 207 -6.86 -16.37 9.37
N PRO A 208 -7.05 -17.63 9.79
CA PRO A 208 -6.27 -18.75 9.28
C PRO A 208 -6.30 -18.71 7.75
N ALA A 209 -5.15 -18.94 7.12
CA ALA A 209 -5.04 -18.90 5.66
C ALA A 209 -6.04 -19.90 5.07
N SER A 210 -7.18 -19.39 4.60
CA SER A 210 -8.15 -20.20 3.89
C SER A 210 -7.55 -20.49 2.52
N LEU A 211 -7.46 -21.76 2.17
CA LEU A 211 -7.15 -22.17 0.79
C LEU A 211 -8.08 -21.39 -0.15
N PRO A 212 -7.57 -20.84 -1.25
CA PRO A 212 -8.42 -20.13 -2.18
C PRO A 212 -9.56 -21.05 -2.62
N PRO A 213 -10.81 -20.57 -2.68
CA PRO A 213 -11.86 -21.33 -3.36
C PRO A 213 -11.39 -21.64 -4.78
N PRO A 214 -11.82 -22.78 -5.37
CA PRO A 214 -11.48 -23.09 -6.75
C PRO A 214 -11.80 -21.88 -7.62
N GLN A 215 -10.77 -21.35 -8.27
CA GLN A 215 -10.88 -20.18 -9.13
C GLN A 215 -12.02 -20.46 -10.13
N PRO A 216 -12.92 -19.50 -10.40
CA PRO A 216 -13.76 -19.61 -11.59
C PRO A 216 -12.82 -19.86 -12.78
N GLN A 217 -13.22 -20.72 -13.72
CA GLN A 217 -12.47 -21.01 -14.94
C GLN A 217 -12.36 -19.75 -15.81
N GLY A 218 -11.56 -18.79 -15.35
CA GLY A 218 -11.05 -17.66 -16.11
C GLY A 218 -9.87 -18.13 -16.96
N PRO A 219 -9.41 -17.29 -17.90
CA PRO A 219 -8.32 -17.65 -18.80
C PRO A 219 -7.10 -18.12 -18.01
N ASP A 220 -6.50 -19.21 -18.47
CA ASP A 220 -5.31 -19.85 -17.92
C ASP A 220 -4.25 -18.82 -17.51
N TYR A 221 -4.16 -18.55 -16.20
CA TYR A 221 -3.20 -17.63 -15.63
C TYR A 221 -1.89 -18.39 -15.48
N GLY A 222 -1.10 -18.41 -16.56
CA GLY A 222 0.15 -19.15 -16.65
C GLY A 222 1.03 -19.05 -15.40
N GLN A 223 1.62 -20.18 -15.01
CA GLN A 223 2.64 -20.28 -13.96
C GLN A 223 3.73 -19.22 -14.20
N TYR A 224 3.97 -18.36 -13.21
CA TYR A 224 5.11 -17.45 -13.23
C TYR A 224 6.39 -18.20 -12.84
N GLU A 225 7.45 -17.96 -13.60
CA GLU A 225 8.80 -18.32 -13.18
C GLU A 225 9.19 -17.50 -11.93
N ALA A 226 9.85 -18.19 -11.00
CA ALA A 226 10.02 -17.77 -9.62
C ALA A 226 10.69 -16.40 -9.45
N TYR A 227 10.06 -15.54 -8.64
CA TYR A 227 10.70 -14.39 -7.99
C TYR A 227 11.63 -14.92 -6.89
N GLY A 228 12.79 -15.48 -7.27
CA GLY A 228 13.67 -16.12 -6.29
C GLY A 228 15.03 -16.64 -6.77
N GLN A 229 15.41 -16.50 -8.04
CA GLN A 229 16.73 -16.93 -8.51
C GLN A 229 17.51 -15.76 -9.12
N SER A 230 18.10 -14.91 -8.27
CA SER A 230 19.41 -14.29 -8.54
C SER A 230 19.84 -13.43 -7.35
N ALA A 231 20.55 -14.04 -6.40
CA ALA A 231 21.60 -13.39 -5.63
C ALA A 231 22.48 -14.49 -5.03
N ALA A 232 23.61 -14.76 -5.68
CA ALA A 232 24.66 -15.60 -5.11
C ALA A 232 25.18 -14.96 -3.80
N PRO A 233 25.55 -15.75 -2.77
CA PRO A 233 26.17 -15.21 -1.57
C PRO A 233 27.55 -14.65 -1.92
N VAL A 234 27.72 -13.33 -1.81
CA VAL A 234 29.04 -12.71 -1.80
C VAL A 234 29.69 -13.05 -0.47
N ALA A 235 30.74 -13.86 -0.51
CA ALA A 235 31.56 -14.19 0.65
C ALA A 235 32.24 -12.93 1.21
N PRO A 236 32.36 -12.78 2.54
CA PRO A 236 33.14 -11.70 3.13
C PRO A 236 34.63 -11.97 2.94
N ALA A 237 35.30 -11.09 2.21
CA ALA A 237 36.75 -11.07 2.08
C ALA A 237 37.38 -10.37 3.29
N GLY A 238 38.32 -11.08 3.93
CA GLY A 238 39.54 -10.49 4.48
C GLY A 238 39.47 -9.90 5.88
N ALA A 239 39.78 -10.74 6.87
CA ALA A 239 40.47 -10.29 8.07
C ALA A 239 41.96 -10.05 7.75
N SER A 240 42.51 -8.90 8.14
CA SER A 240 43.89 -8.83 8.59
C SER A 240 44.06 -7.75 9.66
N SER A 241 44.81 -8.15 10.67
CA SER A 241 45.14 -7.46 11.91
C SER A 241 46.13 -6.32 11.73
N SER A 242 46.03 -5.30 12.55
CA SER A 242 47.22 -4.76 13.23
C SER A 242 46.88 -4.22 14.62
N VAL A 243 47.74 -4.62 15.53
CA VAL A 243 47.86 -4.26 16.94
C VAL A 243 48.55 -2.90 17.00
N ASP A 244 48.09 -1.97 17.85
CA ASP A 244 48.97 -1.45 18.90
C ASP A 244 48.25 -0.66 19.99
N ALA A 245 48.82 -0.82 21.18
CA ALA A 245 48.35 -0.32 22.46
C ALA A 245 48.79 1.14 22.69
N SER A 246 48.03 1.87 23.53
CA SER A 246 48.60 2.74 24.59
C SER A 246 47.51 3.38 25.47
N ALA A 247 47.53 2.96 26.74
CA ALA A 247 47.44 3.73 27.98
C ALA A 247 46.35 4.81 28.23
N GLU A 248 45.44 4.47 29.15
CA GLU A 248 44.93 5.16 30.36
C GLU A 248 45.54 6.52 30.83
N PRO A 249 44.99 7.22 31.86
CA PRO A 249 43.62 7.27 32.44
C PRO A 249 43.18 8.72 32.86
N ARG A 250 42.11 8.80 33.71
CA ARG A 250 41.63 9.91 34.58
C ARG A 250 40.65 10.91 33.93
N ALA A 251 39.59 11.40 34.58
CA ALA A 251 39.11 11.30 35.96
C ALA A 251 37.60 11.65 36.02
N ALA A 252 36.89 11.11 37.01
CA ALA A 252 35.66 11.70 37.56
C ALA A 252 36.01 12.82 38.56
N PRO A 253 35.12 13.81 38.77
CA PRO A 253 34.23 13.79 39.94
C PRO A 253 32.81 14.35 39.63
N ALA A 254 31.71 13.79 40.15
CA ALA A 254 31.08 13.95 41.47
C ALA A 254 30.17 15.20 41.64
N LYS A 255 28.88 14.90 41.86
CA LYS A 255 27.87 15.45 42.80
C LYS A 255 27.61 16.96 42.98
N GLY A 256 26.31 17.29 42.97
CA GLY A 256 25.59 18.37 43.70
C GLY A 256 24.19 18.52 43.09
N GLN A 257 23.05 18.15 43.70
CA GLN A 257 22.33 18.80 44.83
C GLN A 257 22.48 20.33 44.81
N THR A 258 21.43 21.17 44.82
CA THR A 258 20.36 21.28 45.83
C THR A 258 19.33 22.35 45.37
N THR A 259 18.04 22.20 45.77
CA THR A 259 17.03 23.25 46.21
C THR A 259 16.75 24.49 45.34
N ALA A 260 15.62 25.21 45.41
CA ALA A 260 14.29 25.14 46.03
C ALA A 260 13.55 26.44 45.60
N ASP A 261 12.22 26.42 45.71
CA ASP A 261 11.31 27.53 46.10
C ASP A 261 11.28 28.89 45.38
N GLY A 262 10.05 29.43 45.30
CA GLY A 262 9.74 30.82 44.93
C GLY A 262 8.55 30.91 43.97
N GLU A 263 7.31 30.73 44.43
CA GLU A 263 6.45 31.70 45.13
C GLU A 263 5.66 32.64 44.18
N LEU A 264 4.34 32.63 44.42
CA LEU A 264 3.25 33.57 44.12
C LEU A 264 3.46 34.68 43.08
N ARG A 265 2.47 34.81 42.18
CA ARG A 265 1.70 36.06 42.14
C ARG A 265 0.24 35.88 41.71
N GLU A 266 -0.59 36.39 42.60
CA GLU A 266 -2.04 36.55 42.57
C GLU A 266 -2.53 37.70 41.63
N ARG A 267 -3.81 37.58 41.24
CA ARG A 267 -4.80 38.63 40.89
C ARG A 267 -4.66 39.40 39.56
N HIS A 268 -5.71 39.38 38.73
CA HIS A 268 -6.80 40.37 38.84
C HIS A 268 -8.03 39.99 37.97
N THR A 269 -9.19 40.16 38.59
CA THR A 269 -10.57 40.18 38.09
C THR A 269 -10.85 41.36 37.13
N SER A 270 -11.76 41.21 36.16
CA SER A 270 -13.09 41.86 36.16
C SER A 270 -13.87 41.63 34.84
N GLU A 271 -15.15 41.26 34.99
CA GLU A 271 -16.38 41.77 34.35
C GLU A 271 -16.44 41.94 32.81
N ALA A 272 -17.31 41.20 32.10
CA ALA A 272 -18.77 41.32 32.00
C ALA A 272 -19.26 42.57 31.23
N HIS A 273 -19.97 42.37 30.11
CA HIS A 273 -21.23 43.05 29.80
C HIS A 273 -21.87 42.50 28.51
N ALA A 274 -23.17 42.22 28.63
CA ALA A 274 -24.26 42.21 27.63
C ALA A 274 -24.18 41.21 26.45
#